data_AF-A0A938SDV1-F1
#
_entry.id   AF-A0A938SDV1-F1
#
_cell.length_a   1.000
_cell.length_b   1.000
_cell.length_c   1.000
_cell.angle_alpha   90.00
_cell.angle_beta   90.00
_cell.angle_gamma   90.00
#
_symmetry.space_group_name_H-M   'P 1'
#
loop_
_entity.id
_entity.type
_entity.pdbx_description
1 polymer ?
#
loop_
_entity_poly.entity_id
_entity_poly.type
_entity_poly.pdbx_seq_one_letter_code
_entity_poly.pdbx_strand_id
1 'polypeptide(L)'
;MRILDTPFARIQSLPTGRAAAFPKSGDFGYDSEPRYRNKNRLGLGEFVLATSAILALAWPCAAKPFVVVDENGRPACQVAQPPEATPAEKTALKMLIEYVGKSTGARLESVERDASKATKPVISLEVSPAWERLKNRRGHGPDGFTVEVQADRVRIIGDNPSSVIYGVASLLERGLGIRWLAPGELWTVVPKRRHVAIPPGTYRETPAFAKRVIHITGVHEHDGVKYPHWHFGSADWAMRNRLNRKFEHVGRTQLRDVMAERGLTPLRGGHAMAFWMPNEPFFAAHPEYYRFDGERRKPLRGGGTQLNYSSVETSALIAQRVLDFLERDPVAETVGVDLNDGYGFSLDRQSRQEWFYDERGMPIVSDSVFGFTNRVAEIVSRRFPDVAIGQLAYTRYYHQPPRFPLHPNVGIRFTLYRGSQTHPMCEARNESDAQMRRELQEWRKLTDKLLIYEYLTGYWGQMMFASGVRMIADDIRWYRKMGFEGAMTEYEPGKPAREMLYVYARLL
;
A
#
# COMPACT_ATOMS: atom_id res chain seq x y z
N MET A 1 18.88 -5.69 29.48
CA MET A 1 18.26 -6.10 30.75
C MET A 1 17.31 -7.25 30.44
N ARG A 2 17.57 -8.44 31.02
CA ARG A 2 17.14 -9.77 30.55
C ARG A 2 15.61 -9.95 30.53
N ILE A 3 15.09 -10.47 29.42
CA ILE A 3 13.73 -11.05 29.34
C ILE A 3 13.82 -12.36 28.57
N LEU A 4 13.17 -13.38 29.14
CA LEU A 4 12.51 -14.55 28.54
C LEU A 4 13.06 -15.90 29.05
N ASP A 5 12.34 -16.45 30.02
CA ASP A 5 12.25 -17.89 30.31
C ASP A 5 10.80 -18.19 30.69
N THR A 6 10.09 -18.99 29.87
CA THR A 6 9.12 -20.06 30.25
C THR A 6 8.50 -20.69 28.98
N PRO A 7 8.03 -21.95 29.03
CA PRO A 7 8.69 -23.02 28.29
C PRO A 7 7.82 -23.68 27.22
N PHE A 8 8.45 -24.12 26.12
CA PHE A 8 7.86 -25.03 25.15
C PHE A 8 7.89 -26.47 25.69
N ALA A 9 6.72 -27.12 25.60
CA ALA A 9 6.54 -28.53 25.91
C ALA A 9 7.40 -29.40 24.97
N ARG A 10 8.08 -30.39 25.58
CA ARG A 10 8.92 -31.40 24.94
C ARG A 10 8.08 -32.28 24.01
N ILE A 11 8.45 -32.35 22.73
CA ILE A 11 8.15 -33.50 21.87
C ILE A 11 9.40 -34.37 21.88
N GLN A 12 9.20 -35.63 22.28
CA GLN A 12 10.24 -36.63 22.43
C GLN A 12 10.86 -37.01 21.08
N SER A 13 12.18 -37.16 21.10
CA SER A 13 13.04 -37.72 20.06
C SER A 13 12.70 -39.18 19.76
N LEU A 14 12.68 -39.54 18.47
CA LEU A 14 12.88 -40.92 18.00
C LEU A 14 14.15 -40.98 17.13
N PRO A 15 14.82 -42.15 17.07
CA PRO A 15 16.27 -42.23 16.91
C PRO A 15 16.74 -42.23 15.45
N THR A 16 17.95 -41.71 15.28
CA THR A 16 18.76 -41.74 14.07
C THR A 16 19.12 -43.17 13.67
N GLY A 17 18.86 -43.52 12.41
CA GLY A 17 19.16 -44.84 11.87
C GLY A 17 19.39 -44.82 10.35
N ARG A 18 20.67 -44.98 9.99
CA ARG A 18 21.23 -45.45 8.71
C ARG A 18 21.09 -44.57 7.46
N ALA A 19 22.26 -44.11 7.02
CA ALA A 19 22.56 -43.66 5.67
C ALA A 19 22.17 -44.71 4.63
N ALA A 20 21.48 -44.27 3.58
CA ALA A 20 21.28 -45.03 2.35
C ALA A 20 21.84 -44.20 1.18
N ALA A 21 22.67 -44.86 0.38
CA ALA A 21 23.44 -44.32 -0.72
C ALA A 21 22.55 -43.78 -1.86
N PHE A 22 23.02 -42.71 -2.50
CA PHE A 22 22.48 -42.20 -3.75
C PHE A 22 22.78 -43.17 -4.91
N PRO A 23 21.79 -43.58 -5.72
CA PRO A 23 22.06 -44.14 -7.04
C PRO A 23 22.33 -43.03 -8.07
N LYS A 24 23.25 -43.36 -8.96
CA LYS A 24 23.79 -42.55 -10.05
C LYS A 24 22.75 -42.20 -11.11
N SER A 25 23.04 -41.09 -11.78
CA SER A 25 22.51 -40.64 -13.07
C SER A 25 22.11 -41.77 -14.03
N GLY A 26 20.85 -41.75 -14.45
CA GLY A 26 20.32 -42.53 -15.57
C GLY A 26 19.49 -41.62 -16.47
N ASP A 27 19.75 -41.72 -17.76
CA ASP A 27 19.20 -40.95 -18.85
C ASP A 27 17.67 -40.81 -18.84
N PHE A 28 17.19 -39.58 -19.06
CA PHE A 28 15.83 -39.34 -19.55
C PHE A 28 15.93 -38.66 -20.90
N GLY A 29 15.71 -39.48 -21.93
CA GLY A 29 15.57 -39.05 -23.31
C GLY A 29 14.43 -38.06 -23.47
N TYR A 30 14.73 -36.97 -24.16
CA TYR A 30 13.76 -36.09 -24.78
C TYR A 30 13.09 -36.85 -25.92
N ASP A 31 11.78 -36.99 -25.90
CA ASP A 31 11.05 -37.14 -27.15
C ASP A 31 9.60 -36.65 -27.10
N SER A 32 9.20 -36.09 -28.25
CA SER A 32 7.86 -35.76 -28.73
C SER A 32 7.16 -34.46 -28.27
N GLU A 33 7.32 -33.43 -29.10
CA GLU A 33 6.38 -32.32 -29.30
C GLU A 33 5.00 -32.80 -29.79
N PRO A 34 3.88 -32.15 -29.40
CA PRO A 34 2.62 -32.29 -30.11
C PRO A 34 2.49 -31.28 -31.27
N ARG A 35 2.45 -31.83 -32.49
CA ARG A 35 2.17 -31.14 -33.75
C ARG A 35 0.75 -30.54 -33.78
N TYR A 36 0.65 -29.23 -33.94
CA TYR A 36 -0.60 -28.58 -34.37
C TYR A 36 -0.75 -28.68 -35.89
N ARG A 37 -1.73 -29.45 -36.35
CA ARG A 37 -2.16 -29.56 -37.75
C ARG A 37 -2.98 -28.33 -38.12
N ASN A 38 -2.45 -27.47 -38.98
CA ASN A 38 -3.22 -26.43 -39.66
C ASN A 38 -3.65 -26.96 -41.05
N LYS A 39 -4.94 -27.20 -41.24
CA LYS A 39 -5.54 -27.47 -42.55
C LYS A 39 -6.24 -26.18 -42.99
N ASN A 40 -5.73 -25.54 -44.03
CA ASN A 40 -6.54 -24.88 -45.06
C ASN A 40 -5.65 -24.59 -46.28
N ARG A 41 -5.87 -25.37 -47.33
CA ARG A 41 -5.40 -25.14 -48.70
C ARG A 41 -6.58 -24.57 -49.49
N LEU A 42 -6.42 -23.36 -49.98
CA LEU A 42 -7.10 -22.74 -51.14
C LEU A 42 -5.98 -21.85 -51.72
N GLY A 43 -5.44 -22.02 -52.92
CA GLY A 43 -6.06 -22.23 -54.23
C GLY A 43 -5.48 -21.10 -55.10
N LEU A 44 -4.53 -21.41 -55.98
CA LEU A 44 -3.92 -20.44 -56.92
C LEU A 44 -4.96 -20.02 -57.97
N GLY A 45 -5.01 -18.72 -58.28
CA GLY A 45 -5.77 -18.17 -59.40
C GLY A 45 -5.44 -16.70 -59.66
N GLU A 46 -4.55 -16.51 -60.64
CA GLU A 46 -4.47 -15.42 -61.64
C GLU A 46 -4.23 -13.93 -61.30
N PHE A 47 -3.30 -13.41 -62.10
CA PHE A 47 -2.82 -12.06 -62.35
C PHE A 47 -3.87 -10.94 -62.46
N VAL A 48 -3.59 -9.79 -61.82
CA VAL A 48 -3.81 -8.45 -62.42
C VAL A 48 -2.66 -7.52 -62.01
N LEU A 49 -1.98 -6.95 -63.02
CA LEU A 49 -1.03 -5.85 -62.90
C LEU A 49 -1.72 -4.62 -62.28
N ALA A 50 -1.32 -4.24 -61.07
CA ALA A 50 -1.67 -2.95 -60.48
C ALA A 50 -0.41 -2.09 -60.39
N THR A 51 -0.39 -1.06 -61.24
CA THR A 51 0.55 0.06 -61.29
C THR A 51 0.93 0.59 -59.90
N SER A 52 2.24 0.64 -59.64
CA SER A 52 2.87 1.27 -58.49
C SER A 52 2.56 2.76 -58.41
N ALA A 53 1.52 3.13 -57.64
CA ALA A 53 1.41 4.48 -57.11
C ALA A 53 2.26 4.55 -55.84
N ILE A 54 3.49 5.07 -55.97
CA ILE A 54 4.25 5.56 -54.82
C ILE A 54 3.51 6.80 -54.32
N LEU A 55 2.54 6.60 -53.43
CA LEU A 55 2.12 7.64 -52.51
C LEU A 55 3.36 7.94 -51.66
N ALA A 56 4.01 9.06 -51.94
CA ALA A 56 4.89 9.70 -50.99
C ALA A 56 4.02 10.07 -49.79
N LEU A 57 3.83 9.11 -48.88
CA LEU A 57 3.43 9.37 -47.52
C LEU A 57 4.47 10.37 -47.02
N ALA A 58 4.06 11.63 -46.88
CA ALA A 58 4.82 12.61 -46.14
C ALA A 58 5.08 11.96 -44.78
N TRP A 59 6.31 11.48 -44.59
CA TRP A 59 6.77 11.03 -43.28
C TRP A 59 6.48 12.21 -42.38
N PRO A 60 5.59 12.09 -41.37
CA PRO A 60 5.41 13.19 -40.43
C PRO A 60 6.79 13.53 -39.93
N CYS A 61 7.24 14.75 -40.23
CA CYS A 61 8.53 15.26 -39.80
C CYS A 61 8.61 14.95 -38.32
N ALA A 62 9.49 14.00 -37.94
CA ALA A 62 9.46 13.44 -36.60
C ALA A 62 9.59 14.61 -35.63
N ALA A 63 8.56 14.83 -34.82
CA ALA A 63 8.54 15.96 -33.91
C ALA A 63 9.81 15.89 -33.04
N LYS A 64 10.51 17.02 -32.92
CA LYS A 64 11.83 17.06 -32.28
C LYS A 64 11.70 16.62 -30.81
N PRO A 65 12.61 15.76 -30.32
CA PRO A 65 12.61 15.36 -28.93
C PRO A 65 13.01 16.53 -28.03
N PHE A 66 12.56 16.48 -26.77
CA PHE A 66 13.04 17.38 -25.72
C PHE A 66 14.41 16.92 -25.24
N VAL A 67 15.43 17.78 -25.35
CA VAL A 67 16.79 17.44 -24.93
C VAL A 67 17.01 17.89 -23.48
N VAL A 68 17.27 16.93 -22.59
CA VAL A 68 17.60 17.19 -21.18
C VAL A 68 19.11 17.39 -21.02
N VAL A 69 19.89 16.51 -21.66
CA VAL A 69 21.36 16.55 -21.70
C VAL A 69 21.80 16.34 -23.14
N ASP A 70 22.61 17.25 -23.66
CA ASP A 70 23.08 17.22 -25.06
C ASP A 70 24.09 16.08 -25.33
N GLU A 71 24.53 15.94 -26.58
CA GLU A 71 25.49 14.89 -26.98
C GLU A 71 26.88 15.05 -26.33
N ASN A 72 27.19 16.24 -25.82
CA ASN A 72 28.44 16.56 -25.12
C ASN A 72 28.33 16.35 -23.60
N GLY A 73 27.19 15.86 -23.10
CA GLY A 73 26.97 15.65 -21.66
C GLY A 73 26.66 16.94 -20.89
N ARG A 74 26.29 18.03 -21.57
CA ARG A 74 25.96 19.31 -20.93
C ARG A 74 24.45 19.44 -20.69
N PRO A 75 24.03 20.09 -19.58
CA PRO A 75 22.61 20.34 -19.32
C PRO A 75 22.03 21.25 -20.42
N ALA A 76 20.99 20.78 -21.10
CA ALA A 76 20.34 21.47 -22.22
C ALA A 76 19.01 22.14 -21.84
N CYS A 77 18.52 21.89 -20.63
CA CYS A 77 17.28 22.46 -20.12
C CYS A 77 17.42 22.98 -18.68
N GLN A 78 16.41 23.73 -18.24
CA GLN A 78 16.22 24.11 -16.84
C GLN A 78 15.01 23.40 -16.25
N VAL A 79 14.94 23.34 -14.91
CA VAL A 79 13.75 22.85 -14.20
C VAL A 79 13.07 24.01 -13.48
N ALA A 80 11.79 24.21 -13.74
CA ALA A 80 10.98 25.23 -13.09
C ALA A 80 10.07 24.61 -12.02
N GLN A 81 9.96 25.29 -10.89
CA GLN A 81 9.01 24.99 -9.81
C GLN A 81 8.19 26.23 -9.46
N PRO A 82 6.98 26.08 -8.90
CA PRO A 82 6.20 27.21 -8.42
C PRO A 82 6.91 27.95 -7.27
N PRO A 83 6.71 29.29 -7.13
CA PRO A 83 7.34 30.07 -6.06
C PRO A 83 7.02 29.56 -4.65
N GLU A 84 5.82 29.02 -4.44
CA GLU A 84 5.34 28.48 -3.15
C GLU A 84 5.24 26.95 -3.19
N ALA A 85 6.30 26.27 -3.66
CA ALA A 85 6.33 24.82 -3.74
C ALA A 85 6.11 24.16 -2.37
N THR A 86 5.18 23.21 -2.33
CA THR A 86 4.93 22.33 -1.17
C THR A 86 6.14 21.44 -0.87
N PRO A 87 6.21 20.80 0.32
CA PRO A 87 7.27 19.83 0.62
C PRO A 87 7.40 18.72 -0.43
N ALA A 88 6.28 18.19 -0.92
CA ALA A 88 6.26 17.15 -1.95
C ALA A 88 6.83 17.64 -3.31
N GLU A 89 6.49 18.85 -3.74
CA GLU A 89 7.01 19.44 -4.98
C GLU A 89 8.52 19.71 -4.89
N LYS A 90 9.00 20.19 -3.73
CA LYS A 90 10.44 20.37 -3.46
C LYS A 90 11.18 19.03 -3.53
N THR A 91 10.58 17.97 -2.97
CA THR A 91 11.13 16.61 -3.09
C THR A 91 11.16 16.12 -4.53
N ALA A 92 10.11 16.38 -5.31
CA ALA A 92 10.05 16.03 -6.73
C ALA A 92 11.16 16.72 -7.54
N LEU A 93 11.37 18.03 -7.31
CA LEU A 93 12.47 18.79 -7.92
C LEU A 93 13.84 18.19 -7.57
N LYS A 94 14.09 17.96 -6.28
CA LYS A 94 15.35 17.38 -5.80
C LYS A 94 15.60 16.02 -6.45
N MET A 95 14.57 15.17 -6.50
CA MET A 95 14.64 13.85 -7.11
C MET A 95 15.00 13.93 -8.60
N LEU A 96 14.37 14.83 -9.37
CA LEU A 96 14.68 15.00 -10.79
C LEU A 96 16.15 15.37 -11.01
N ILE A 97 16.62 16.42 -10.31
CA ILE A 97 18.00 16.92 -10.45
C ILE A 97 19.01 15.85 -10.01
N GLU A 98 18.76 15.20 -8.87
CA GLU A 98 19.64 14.17 -8.31
C GLU A 98 19.81 13.00 -9.28
N TYR A 99 18.71 12.46 -9.81
CA TYR A 99 18.77 11.24 -10.62
C TYR A 99 19.25 11.50 -12.05
N VAL A 100 18.98 12.67 -12.63
CA VAL A 100 19.63 13.08 -13.88
C VAL A 100 21.14 13.21 -13.65
N GLY A 101 21.57 13.83 -12.55
CA GLY A 101 22.98 13.92 -12.18
C GLY A 101 23.64 12.56 -11.94
N LYS A 102 22.99 11.66 -11.20
CA LYS A 102 23.49 10.29 -10.97
C LYS A 102 23.62 9.51 -12.29
N SER A 103 22.72 9.70 -13.25
CA SER A 103 22.72 8.99 -14.53
C SER A 103 23.74 9.58 -15.53
N THR A 104 23.86 10.91 -15.58
CA THR A 104 24.55 11.60 -16.68
C THR A 104 25.83 12.35 -16.26
N GLY A 105 25.95 12.71 -14.99
CA GLY A 105 26.97 13.65 -14.50
C GLY A 105 26.59 15.13 -14.71
N ALA A 106 25.55 15.43 -15.50
CA ALA A 106 25.09 16.80 -15.71
C ALA A 106 24.28 17.31 -14.50
N ARG A 107 24.49 18.57 -14.13
CA ARG A 107 23.71 19.24 -13.09
C ARG A 107 22.69 20.17 -13.74
N LEU A 108 21.41 19.81 -13.65
CA LEU A 108 20.33 20.69 -14.08
C LEU A 108 20.19 21.89 -13.13
N GLU A 109 19.96 23.07 -13.69
CA GLU A 109 19.67 24.29 -12.93
C GLU A 109 18.17 24.33 -12.59
N SER A 110 17.85 24.66 -11.33
CA SER A 110 16.49 25.01 -10.92
C SER A 110 16.26 26.51 -11.03
N VAL A 111 15.11 26.92 -11.54
CA VAL A 111 14.68 28.32 -11.57
C VAL A 111 13.33 28.48 -10.87
N GLU A 112 13.25 29.45 -9.97
CA GLU A 112 11.97 29.94 -9.45
C GLU A 112 11.36 30.86 -10.50
N ARG A 113 10.61 30.29 -11.43
CA ARG A 113 10.03 31.04 -12.54
C ARG A 113 8.66 30.51 -12.89
N ASP A 114 7.80 31.43 -13.30
CA ASP A 114 6.76 31.10 -14.27
C ASP A 114 7.45 30.54 -15.52
N ALA A 115 7.17 29.27 -15.86
CA ALA A 115 7.74 28.58 -17.01
C ALA A 115 7.47 29.33 -18.34
N SER A 116 6.50 30.25 -18.38
CA SER A 116 6.27 31.16 -19.51
C SER A 116 7.45 32.12 -19.79
N LYS A 117 8.34 32.35 -18.81
CA LYS A 117 9.50 33.26 -18.89
C LYS A 117 10.86 32.53 -19.02
N ALA A 118 10.85 31.25 -19.36
CA ALA A 118 12.07 30.48 -19.57
C ALA A 118 12.74 30.88 -20.90
N THR A 119 14.05 31.15 -20.86
CA THR A 119 14.87 31.49 -22.05
C THR A 119 15.62 30.27 -22.61
N LYS A 120 15.46 29.12 -21.96
CA LYS A 120 15.98 27.80 -22.34
C LYS A 120 14.81 26.81 -22.33
N PRO A 121 14.94 25.65 -23.01
CA PRO A 121 13.99 24.56 -22.82
C PRO A 121 13.78 24.24 -21.34
N VAL A 122 12.53 23.94 -20.94
CA VAL A 122 12.16 23.87 -19.52
C VAL A 122 11.34 22.63 -19.18
N ILE A 123 11.64 22.02 -18.04
CA ILE A 123 10.77 21.04 -17.38
C ILE A 123 10.01 21.76 -16.27
N SER A 124 8.70 21.92 -16.36
CA SER A 124 7.85 22.50 -15.31
C SER A 124 7.22 21.42 -14.45
N LEU A 125 7.29 21.64 -13.13
CA LEU A 125 6.54 20.88 -12.14
C LEU A 125 5.29 21.67 -11.77
N GLU A 126 4.12 21.08 -11.99
CA GLU A 126 2.83 21.78 -11.89
C GLU A 126 1.81 20.93 -11.12
N VAL A 127 0.88 21.61 -10.46
CA VAL A 127 -0.30 20.98 -9.86
C VAL A 127 -1.54 21.39 -10.66
N SER A 128 -2.41 20.41 -10.93
CA SER A 128 -3.67 20.63 -11.64
C SER A 128 -4.49 21.72 -10.95
N PRO A 129 -5.03 22.71 -11.69
CA PRO A 129 -5.93 23.72 -11.12
C PRO A 129 -7.17 23.15 -10.42
N ALA A 130 -7.56 21.91 -10.76
CA ALA A 130 -8.65 21.22 -10.08
C ALA A 130 -8.38 20.96 -8.58
N TRP A 131 -7.10 20.88 -8.18
CA TRP A 131 -6.69 20.68 -6.79
C TRP A 131 -7.17 21.80 -5.86
N GLU A 132 -7.25 23.04 -6.35
CA GLU A 132 -7.69 24.20 -5.56
C GLU A 132 -9.09 24.02 -4.96
N ARG A 133 -9.95 23.25 -5.62
CA ARG A 133 -11.31 22.94 -5.15
C ARG A 133 -11.35 21.79 -4.14
N LEU A 134 -10.27 21.01 -4.03
CA LEU A 134 -10.19 19.78 -3.25
C LEU A 134 -9.26 19.91 -2.04
N LYS A 135 -8.31 20.85 -2.05
CA LYS A 135 -7.22 20.96 -1.06
C LYS A 135 -7.64 21.11 0.40
N ASN A 136 -8.87 21.59 0.64
CA ASN A 136 -9.41 21.78 1.99
C ASN A 136 -10.20 20.56 2.50
N ARG A 137 -10.38 19.52 1.69
CA ARG A 137 -11.02 18.27 2.12
C ARG A 137 -9.98 17.36 2.78
N ARG A 138 -10.38 16.61 3.80
CA ARG A 138 -9.54 15.52 4.32
C ARG A 138 -9.47 14.43 3.26
N GLY A 139 -8.26 14.07 2.85
CA GLY A 139 -8.09 13.20 1.70
C GLY A 139 -6.86 13.57 0.88
N HIS A 140 -6.24 12.57 0.28
CA HIS A 140 -5.23 12.77 -0.76
C HIS A 140 -5.84 13.17 -2.12
N GLY A 141 -7.16 13.04 -2.28
CA GLY A 141 -7.87 13.37 -3.52
C GLY A 141 -7.48 12.48 -4.71
N PRO A 142 -7.79 12.90 -5.94
CA PRO A 142 -7.33 12.24 -7.16
C PRO A 142 -5.82 12.18 -7.19
N ASP A 143 -5.27 11.04 -7.61
CA ASP A 143 -3.87 10.71 -7.39
C ASP A 143 -3.14 10.29 -8.67
N GLY A 144 -3.57 10.87 -9.80
CA GLY A 144 -2.96 10.70 -11.12
C GLY A 144 -2.02 11.84 -11.48
N PHE A 145 -1.35 11.69 -12.62
CA PHE A 145 -0.50 12.73 -13.19
C PHE A 145 -0.51 12.68 -14.72
N THR A 146 -0.18 13.80 -15.35
CA THR A 146 -0.02 13.93 -16.80
C THR A 146 1.38 14.46 -17.11
N VAL A 147 2.03 13.89 -18.12
CA VAL A 147 3.30 14.39 -18.65
C VAL A 147 3.12 14.74 -20.12
N GLU A 148 3.41 15.99 -20.45
CA GLU A 148 3.36 16.53 -21.80
C GLU A 148 4.79 16.88 -22.23
N VAL A 149 5.26 16.29 -23.32
CA VAL A 149 6.61 16.51 -23.87
C VAL A 149 6.49 17.16 -25.24
N GLN A 150 7.09 18.35 -25.36
CA GLN A 150 7.28 19.12 -26.57
C GLN A 150 8.77 19.40 -26.76
N ALA A 151 9.19 19.91 -27.92
CA ALA A 151 10.60 20.10 -28.22
C ALA A 151 11.32 21.08 -27.25
N ASP A 152 10.61 22.09 -26.75
CA ASP A 152 11.11 23.16 -25.89
C ASP A 152 10.54 23.11 -24.47
N ARG A 153 9.58 22.23 -24.19
CA ARG A 153 8.92 22.14 -22.88
C ARG A 153 8.52 20.73 -22.50
N VAL A 154 8.75 20.37 -21.24
CA VAL A 154 8.10 19.24 -20.56
C VAL A 154 7.24 19.78 -19.44
N ARG A 155 5.97 19.41 -19.38
CA ARG A 155 5.08 19.71 -18.25
C ARG A 155 4.79 18.43 -17.49
N ILE A 156 5.04 18.43 -16.19
CA ILE A 156 4.68 17.34 -15.27
C ILE A 156 3.58 17.87 -14.35
N ILE A 157 2.35 17.43 -14.59
CA ILE A 157 1.15 17.96 -13.95
C ILE A 157 0.58 16.89 -13.02
N GLY A 158 0.74 17.05 -11.70
CA GLY A 158 0.12 16.20 -10.70
C GLY A 158 -1.34 16.59 -10.44
N ASP A 159 -2.24 15.64 -10.23
CA ASP A 159 -3.63 15.95 -9.83
C ASP A 159 -3.72 16.53 -8.40
N ASN A 160 -2.68 16.30 -7.60
CA ASN A 160 -2.40 16.92 -6.31
C ASN A 160 -0.87 17.12 -6.16
N PRO A 161 -0.38 17.84 -5.12
CA PRO A 161 1.05 18.10 -4.95
C PRO A 161 1.93 16.85 -4.83
N SER A 162 1.44 15.79 -4.21
CA SER A 162 2.16 14.51 -4.06
C SER A 162 2.29 13.78 -5.40
N SER A 163 1.30 13.87 -6.28
CA SER A 163 1.33 13.22 -7.60
C SER A 163 2.37 13.84 -8.55
N VAL A 164 2.89 15.03 -8.26
CA VAL A 164 4.05 15.60 -8.97
C VAL A 164 5.28 14.71 -8.82
N ILE A 165 5.48 14.13 -7.62
CA ILE A 165 6.56 13.16 -7.38
C ILE A 165 6.40 11.95 -8.30
N TYR A 166 5.16 11.49 -8.50
CA TYR A 166 4.87 10.32 -9.33
C TYR A 166 5.16 10.57 -10.80
N GLY A 167 4.83 11.77 -11.28
CA GLY A 167 5.15 12.22 -12.63
C GLY A 167 6.66 12.34 -12.86
N VAL A 168 7.41 12.89 -11.91
CA VAL A 168 8.88 12.92 -11.98
C VAL A 168 9.46 11.51 -11.97
N ALA A 169 8.99 10.64 -11.06
CA ALA A 169 9.43 9.25 -11.01
C ALA A 169 9.16 8.53 -12.35
N SER A 170 8.00 8.77 -12.97
CA SER A 170 7.65 8.21 -14.28
C SER A 170 8.55 8.73 -15.40
N LEU A 171 8.84 10.03 -15.43
CA LEU A 171 9.74 10.61 -16.43
C LEU A 171 11.15 10.01 -16.31
N LEU A 172 11.66 9.87 -15.08
CA LEU A 172 12.96 9.23 -14.81
C LEU A 172 12.97 7.75 -15.23
N GLU A 173 11.90 7.01 -14.95
CA GLU A 173 11.73 5.62 -15.35
C GLU A 173 11.72 5.44 -16.87
N ARG A 174 10.93 6.26 -17.58
CA ARG A 174 10.71 6.15 -19.02
C ARG A 174 11.86 6.77 -19.83
N GLY A 175 12.37 7.91 -19.39
CA GLY A 175 13.41 8.68 -20.09
C GLY A 175 14.83 8.17 -19.84
N LEU A 176 15.16 7.77 -18.61
CA LEU A 176 16.53 7.35 -18.25
C LEU A 176 16.64 5.85 -17.95
N GLY A 177 15.52 5.15 -17.75
CA GLY A 177 15.50 3.72 -17.41
C GLY A 177 15.76 3.44 -15.92
N ILE A 178 15.60 4.44 -15.05
CA ILE A 178 15.81 4.29 -13.61
C ILE A 178 14.78 3.34 -13.01
N ARG A 179 15.17 2.51 -12.02
CA ARG A 179 14.25 1.62 -11.29
C ARG A 179 14.58 1.60 -9.81
N TRP A 180 13.55 1.60 -8.96
CA TRP A 180 13.68 1.46 -7.51
C TRP A 180 13.08 0.12 -7.06
N LEU A 181 13.87 -0.94 -7.16
CA LEU A 181 13.39 -2.32 -7.04
C LEU A 181 13.11 -2.76 -5.59
N ALA A 182 13.75 -2.13 -4.62
CA ALA A 182 13.49 -2.34 -3.19
C ALA A 182 14.07 -1.16 -2.39
N PRO A 183 13.78 -1.05 -1.08
CA PRO A 183 14.37 -0.03 -0.23
C PRO A 183 15.91 -0.03 -0.24
N GLY A 184 16.52 1.16 -0.38
CA GLY A 184 17.97 1.39 -0.31
C GLY A 184 18.68 1.53 -1.65
N GLU A 185 19.91 2.07 -1.62
CA GLU A 185 20.72 2.35 -2.83
C GLU A 185 21.12 1.07 -3.58
N LEU A 186 21.37 -0.05 -2.88
CA LEU A 186 21.71 -1.33 -3.51
C LEU A 186 20.67 -1.81 -4.54
N TRP A 187 19.41 -1.42 -4.35
CA TRP A 187 18.27 -1.82 -5.19
C TRP A 187 17.78 -0.71 -6.11
N THR A 188 18.55 0.37 -6.20
CA THR A 188 18.28 1.50 -7.08
C THR A 188 19.14 1.38 -8.32
N VAL A 189 18.50 1.10 -9.45
CA VAL A 189 19.15 0.97 -10.76
C VAL A 189 19.17 2.34 -11.43
N VAL A 190 20.36 2.86 -11.70
CA VAL A 190 20.57 4.13 -12.41
C VAL A 190 21.48 3.90 -13.62
N PRO A 191 20.91 3.69 -14.83
CA PRO A 191 21.71 3.51 -16.04
C PRO A 191 22.56 4.75 -16.32
N LYS A 192 23.80 4.57 -16.79
CA LYS A 192 24.66 5.69 -17.21
C LYS A 192 24.29 6.12 -18.63
N ARG A 193 24.08 7.42 -18.83
CA ARG A 193 23.68 8.02 -20.12
C ARG A 193 24.53 9.25 -20.40
N ARG A 194 25.09 9.38 -21.60
CA ARG A 194 25.82 10.62 -22.00
C ARG A 194 24.90 11.68 -22.60
N HIS A 195 23.83 11.24 -23.25
CA HIS A 195 22.83 12.06 -23.89
C HIS A 195 21.44 11.60 -23.43
N VAL A 196 20.54 12.55 -23.16
CA VAL A 196 19.16 12.26 -22.77
C VAL A 196 18.23 13.14 -23.60
N ALA A 197 17.51 12.49 -24.51
CA ALA A 197 16.44 13.08 -25.31
C ALA A 197 15.15 12.31 -25.08
N ILE A 198 14.06 13.02 -24.79
CA ILE A 198 12.76 12.47 -24.49
C ILE A 198 11.85 12.69 -25.72
N PRO A 199 11.30 11.62 -26.32
CA PRO A 199 10.40 11.76 -27.46
C PRO A 199 9.17 12.62 -27.11
N PRO A 200 8.67 13.44 -28.05
CA PRO A 200 7.47 14.23 -27.82
C PRO A 200 6.24 13.34 -27.69
N GLY A 201 5.25 13.84 -26.95
CA GLY A 201 4.00 13.13 -26.71
C GLY A 201 3.39 13.46 -25.36
N THR A 202 2.16 13.01 -25.16
CA THR A 202 1.44 13.18 -23.90
C THR A 202 1.02 11.83 -23.37
N TYR A 203 1.23 11.62 -22.07
CA TYR A 203 0.70 10.44 -21.39
C TYR A 203 0.17 10.80 -20.01
N ARG A 204 -0.82 10.04 -19.56
CA ARG A 204 -1.47 10.18 -18.25
C ARG A 204 -1.49 8.83 -17.56
N GLU A 205 -1.20 8.82 -16.28
CA GLU A 205 -1.35 7.65 -15.42
C GLU A 205 -2.30 7.98 -14.27
N THR A 206 -3.17 7.02 -13.95
CA THR A 206 -4.08 7.07 -12.80
C THR A 206 -4.00 5.74 -12.07
N PRO A 207 -3.92 5.71 -10.73
CA PRO A 207 -3.78 4.48 -9.97
C PRO A 207 -5.05 3.62 -10.04
N ALA A 208 -4.90 2.30 -9.86
CA ALA A 208 -6.05 1.40 -9.82
C ALA A 208 -6.76 1.44 -8.46
N PHE A 209 -6.02 1.78 -7.39
CA PHE A 209 -6.55 1.87 -6.03
C PHE A 209 -6.36 3.25 -5.42
N ALA A 210 -7.33 3.66 -4.60
CA ALA A 210 -7.27 4.92 -3.86
C ALA A 210 -6.24 4.88 -2.73
N LYS A 211 -6.08 3.72 -2.07
CA LYS A 211 -5.12 3.52 -0.98
C LYS A 211 -4.07 2.49 -1.38
N ARG A 212 -2.80 2.90 -1.44
CA ARG A 212 -1.66 2.05 -1.77
C ARG A 212 -0.65 2.19 -0.65
N VAL A 213 -0.59 1.17 0.20
CA VAL A 213 -0.07 1.31 1.56
C VAL A 213 1.04 0.30 1.82
N ILE A 214 2.03 0.71 2.61
CA ILE A 214 2.97 -0.21 3.25
C ILE A 214 2.88 -0.07 4.77
N HIS A 215 2.82 -1.19 5.48
CA HIS A 215 2.96 -1.23 6.93
C HIS A 215 4.36 -1.73 7.29
N ILE A 216 5.18 -0.84 7.84
CA ILE A 216 6.53 -1.17 8.29
C ILE A 216 6.45 -1.65 9.73
N THR A 217 7.02 -2.82 10.02
CA THR A 217 7.12 -3.37 11.38
C THR A 217 8.55 -3.37 11.89
N GLY A 218 8.72 -3.65 13.19
CA GLY A 218 10.02 -3.61 13.88
C GLY A 218 10.41 -2.22 14.36
N VAL A 219 11.63 -2.10 14.88
CA VAL A 219 12.24 -0.84 15.35
C VAL A 219 13.53 -0.64 14.58
N HIS A 220 13.67 0.49 13.90
CA HIS A 220 14.82 0.76 13.03
C HIS A 220 15.57 1.99 13.49
N GLU A 221 16.88 1.96 13.35
CA GLU A 221 17.74 3.07 13.76
C GLU A 221 18.11 3.96 12.56
N HIS A 222 18.10 5.27 12.77
CA HIS A 222 18.60 6.26 11.83
C HIS A 222 19.28 7.39 12.61
N ASP A 223 20.52 7.70 12.28
CA ASP A 223 21.36 8.68 12.96
C ASP A 223 21.40 8.51 14.49
N GLY A 224 21.49 7.25 14.96
CA GLY A 224 21.52 6.91 16.39
C GLY A 224 20.17 6.98 17.10
N VAL A 225 19.07 7.30 16.40
CA VAL A 225 17.72 7.37 16.95
C VAL A 225 16.89 6.16 16.50
N LYS A 226 16.18 5.53 17.44
CA LYS A 226 15.31 4.38 17.17
C LYS A 226 13.88 4.81 16.86
N TYR A 227 13.37 4.34 15.73
CA TYR A 227 12.03 4.62 15.25
C TYR A 227 11.20 3.34 15.15
N PRO A 228 10.16 3.17 15.99
CA PRO A 228 9.26 2.04 15.91
C PRO A 228 8.35 2.17 14.67
N HIS A 229 8.22 1.10 13.90
CA HIS A 229 7.40 0.99 12.69
C HIS A 229 7.73 2.03 11.61
N TRP A 230 8.96 2.55 11.58
CA TRP A 230 9.40 3.50 10.58
C TRP A 230 10.78 3.13 10.06
N HIS A 231 10.98 3.27 8.75
CA HIS A 231 12.27 3.08 8.09
C HIS A 231 12.39 4.05 6.91
N PHE A 232 13.35 4.98 6.97
CA PHE A 232 13.50 6.07 6.00
C PHE A 232 13.68 5.57 4.57
N GLY A 233 14.53 4.55 4.36
CA GLY A 233 14.75 3.98 3.03
C GLY A 233 13.49 3.33 2.44
N SER A 234 12.59 2.80 3.28
CA SER A 234 11.32 2.23 2.83
C SER A 234 10.32 3.33 2.49
N ALA A 235 10.32 4.44 3.23
CA ALA A 235 9.48 5.59 2.94
C ALA A 235 9.89 6.27 1.62
N ASP A 236 11.19 6.44 1.38
CA ASP A 236 11.72 6.96 0.11
C ASP A 236 11.34 6.04 -1.06
N TRP A 237 11.52 4.73 -0.88
CA TRP A 237 11.15 3.73 -1.87
C TRP A 237 9.65 3.71 -2.17
N ALA A 238 8.80 3.83 -1.15
CA ALA A 238 7.35 3.85 -1.27
C ALA A 238 6.88 5.03 -2.13
N MET A 239 7.40 6.23 -1.86
CA MET A 239 7.18 7.44 -2.64
C MET A 239 7.57 7.24 -4.12
N ARG A 240 8.79 6.75 -4.37
CA ARG A 240 9.31 6.53 -5.73
C ARG A 240 8.50 5.50 -6.52
N ASN A 241 7.87 4.56 -5.81
CA ASN A 241 6.97 3.55 -6.37
C ASN A 241 5.49 3.88 -6.22
N ARG A 242 5.16 5.17 -6.01
CA ARG A 242 3.79 5.70 -6.09
C ARG A 242 2.83 5.13 -5.04
N LEU A 243 3.35 4.66 -3.91
CA LEU A 243 2.53 4.45 -2.72
C LEU A 243 2.19 5.81 -2.11
N ASN A 244 0.97 5.95 -1.60
CA ASN A 244 0.42 7.24 -1.14
C ASN A 244 0.02 7.23 0.34
N ARG A 245 0.14 6.08 1.00
CA ARG A 245 -0.18 5.91 2.40
C ARG A 245 0.90 5.14 3.13
N LYS A 246 1.02 5.45 4.40
CA LYS A 246 1.77 4.64 5.35
C LYS A 246 0.89 4.32 6.55
N PHE A 247 0.79 3.04 6.87
CA PHE A 247 0.09 2.61 8.08
C PHE A 247 0.89 3.07 9.29
N GLU A 248 0.21 3.81 10.17
CA GLU A 248 0.80 4.38 11.37
C GLU A 248 -0.06 4.06 12.58
N HIS A 249 0.58 3.64 13.66
CA HIS A 249 -0.14 3.40 14.89
C HIS A 249 -0.77 4.70 15.40
N VAL A 250 -2.00 4.63 15.91
CA VAL A 250 -2.67 5.79 16.50
C VAL A 250 -1.75 6.43 17.56
N GLY A 251 -1.67 7.77 17.55
CA GLY A 251 -0.85 8.55 18.46
C GLY A 251 0.59 8.82 17.99
N ARG A 252 1.07 8.16 16.92
CA ARG A 252 2.40 8.42 16.34
C ARG A 252 2.35 9.53 15.30
N THR A 253 2.41 10.78 15.75
CA THR A 253 2.31 11.97 14.89
C THR A 253 3.66 12.64 14.60
N GLN A 254 4.75 12.17 15.23
CA GLN A 254 6.06 12.84 15.20
C GLN A 254 6.69 12.92 13.81
N LEU A 255 6.36 11.98 12.92
CA LEU A 255 6.93 11.88 11.57
C LEU A 255 6.02 12.44 10.47
N ARG A 256 4.98 13.21 10.84
CA ARG A 256 4.01 13.77 9.89
C ARG A 256 4.68 14.58 8.78
N ASP A 257 5.61 15.46 9.15
CA ASP A 257 6.22 16.37 8.17
C ASP A 257 7.19 15.59 7.25
N VAL A 258 7.93 14.63 7.81
CA VAL A 258 8.77 13.67 7.08
C VAL A 258 7.96 12.83 6.07
N MET A 259 6.73 12.46 6.43
CA MET A 259 5.80 11.76 5.54
C MET A 259 5.26 12.69 4.45
N ALA A 260 4.91 13.94 4.79
CA ALA A 260 4.42 14.93 3.84
C ALA A 260 5.45 15.28 2.76
N GLU A 261 6.73 15.38 3.11
CA GLU A 261 7.84 15.50 2.16
C GLU A 261 7.85 14.39 1.10
N ARG A 262 7.34 13.21 1.44
CA ARG A 262 7.31 12.02 0.59
C ARG A 262 5.94 11.79 -0.08
N GLY A 263 5.01 12.73 0.08
CA GLY A 263 3.65 12.56 -0.41
C GLY A 263 2.93 11.35 0.23
N LEU A 264 3.29 10.99 1.47
CA LEU A 264 2.65 9.90 2.21
C LEU A 264 1.67 10.48 3.23
N THR A 265 0.42 10.06 3.18
CA THR A 265 -0.57 10.39 4.21
C THR A 265 -0.65 9.25 5.24
N PRO A 266 -0.75 9.55 6.55
CA PRO A 266 -0.87 8.51 7.56
C PRO A 266 -2.25 7.83 7.53
N LEU A 267 -2.25 6.51 7.48
CA LEU A 267 -3.44 5.69 7.74
C LEU A 267 -3.38 5.27 9.21
N ARG A 268 -4.10 5.99 10.10
CA ARG A 268 -4.03 5.75 11.56
C ARG A 268 -4.81 4.50 11.92
N GLY A 269 -4.15 3.55 12.57
CA GLY A 269 -4.77 2.31 13.04
C GLY A 269 -3.85 1.54 13.98
N GLY A 270 -3.98 0.21 13.96
CA GLY A 270 -3.05 -0.71 14.62
C GLY A 270 -3.37 -0.85 16.10
N HIS A 271 -4.01 -1.98 16.46
CA HIS A 271 -4.36 -2.40 17.81
C HIS A 271 -4.49 -1.24 18.83
N ALA A 272 -5.49 -0.39 18.61
CA ALA A 272 -5.53 0.97 19.13
C ALA A 272 -6.19 1.08 20.51
N MET A 273 -6.87 0.04 21.00
CA MET A 273 -7.63 0.13 22.25
C MET A 273 -6.75 0.48 23.45
N ALA A 274 -5.52 -0.04 23.53
CA ALA A 274 -4.58 0.32 24.58
C ALA A 274 -4.11 1.79 24.52
N PHE A 275 -4.13 2.42 23.34
CA PHE A 275 -3.85 3.86 23.22
C PHE A 275 -5.05 4.70 23.67
N TRP A 276 -6.25 4.32 23.22
CA TRP A 276 -7.46 5.04 23.57
C TRP A 276 -7.82 4.88 25.04
N MET A 277 -7.67 3.68 25.58
CA MET A 277 -8.03 3.36 26.95
C MET A 277 -7.00 2.39 27.54
N PRO A 278 -5.82 2.89 27.94
CA PRO A 278 -4.81 2.11 28.64
C PRO A 278 -5.32 1.65 30.01
N ASN A 279 -4.79 0.53 30.51
CA ASN A 279 -5.16 0.02 31.84
C ASN A 279 -5.02 1.08 32.94
N GLU A 280 -3.97 1.89 32.91
CA GLU A 280 -3.80 3.01 33.85
C GLU A 280 -4.10 4.34 33.15
N PRO A 281 -4.90 5.23 33.76
CA PRO A 281 -5.56 5.09 35.07
C PRO A 281 -6.93 4.37 35.02
N PHE A 282 -7.42 4.02 33.83
CA PHE A 282 -8.84 3.72 33.61
C PHE A 282 -9.34 2.42 34.27
N PHE A 283 -8.55 1.36 34.30
CA PHE A 283 -8.99 0.05 34.81
C PHE A 283 -9.33 0.09 36.30
N ALA A 284 -8.56 0.84 37.10
CA ALA A 284 -8.80 0.95 38.53
C ALA A 284 -10.09 1.74 38.84
N ALA A 285 -10.36 2.79 38.05
CA ALA A 285 -11.54 3.64 38.22
C ALA A 285 -12.81 3.02 37.60
N HIS A 286 -12.67 2.37 36.44
CA HIS A 286 -13.75 1.88 35.61
C HIS A 286 -13.44 0.46 35.08
N PRO A 287 -13.35 -0.55 35.95
CA PRO A 287 -13.09 -1.92 35.52
C PRO A 287 -14.15 -2.43 34.54
N GLU A 288 -15.40 -1.97 34.62
CA GLU A 288 -16.52 -2.34 33.75
C GLU A 288 -16.31 -2.05 32.26
N TYR A 289 -15.42 -1.12 31.91
CA TYR A 289 -15.04 -0.82 30.52
C TYR A 289 -14.20 -1.94 29.88
N TYR A 290 -13.68 -2.86 30.69
CA TYR A 290 -12.81 -3.95 30.26
C TYR A 290 -13.53 -5.29 30.26
N ARG A 291 -12.96 -6.24 29.50
CA ARG A 291 -13.47 -7.61 29.40
C ARG A 291 -13.74 -8.24 30.76
N PHE A 292 -14.87 -8.91 30.88
CA PHE A 292 -15.13 -9.90 31.93
C PHE A 292 -14.75 -11.29 31.43
N ASP A 293 -13.92 -12.02 32.15
CA ASP A 293 -13.47 -13.36 31.73
C ASP A 293 -14.39 -14.50 32.19
N GLY A 294 -15.57 -14.18 32.74
CA GLY A 294 -16.51 -15.14 33.30
C GLY A 294 -16.42 -15.27 34.83
N GLU A 295 -15.28 -14.90 35.41
CA GLU A 295 -15.06 -14.90 36.87
C GLU A 295 -14.80 -13.50 37.40
N ARG A 296 -13.91 -12.75 36.74
CA ARG A 296 -13.41 -11.47 37.19
C ARG A 296 -13.02 -10.56 36.02
N ARG A 297 -12.67 -9.32 36.34
CA ARG A 297 -11.99 -8.42 35.42
C ARG A 297 -10.55 -8.30 35.87
N LYS A 298 -9.60 -8.59 34.97
CA LYS A 298 -8.17 -8.54 35.28
C LYS A 298 -7.41 -7.81 34.16
N PRO A 299 -6.56 -6.83 34.50
CA PRO A 299 -5.73 -6.17 33.49
C PRO A 299 -4.65 -7.15 33.02
N LEU A 300 -4.44 -7.20 31.70
CA LEU A 300 -3.34 -7.92 31.07
C LEU A 300 -2.18 -6.96 30.80
N ARG A 301 -0.95 -7.47 30.85
CA ARG A 301 0.27 -6.66 30.63
C ARG A 301 0.40 -6.25 29.16
N GLY A 302 1.16 -5.18 28.92
CA GLY A 302 1.55 -4.77 27.57
C GLY A 302 0.40 -4.31 26.67
N GLY A 303 -0.71 -3.83 27.25
CA GLY A 303 -1.87 -3.37 26.49
C GLY A 303 -2.80 -4.49 25.99
N GLY A 304 -2.57 -5.75 26.38
CA GLY A 304 -3.37 -6.89 25.91
C GLY A 304 -4.79 -7.01 26.51
N THR A 305 -5.25 -6.07 27.33
CA THR A 305 -6.60 -6.14 27.93
C THR A 305 -7.64 -5.76 26.88
N GLN A 306 -8.47 -6.70 26.44
CA GLN A 306 -9.61 -6.38 25.59
C GLN A 306 -10.65 -5.54 26.35
N LEU A 307 -11.39 -4.71 25.62
CA LEU A 307 -12.47 -3.93 26.19
C LEU A 307 -13.79 -4.72 26.23
N ASN A 308 -14.75 -4.17 26.96
CA ASN A 308 -16.15 -4.56 26.82
C ASN A 308 -16.77 -3.80 25.62
N TYR A 309 -16.77 -4.44 24.45
CA TYR A 309 -17.26 -3.82 23.21
C TYR A 309 -18.79 -3.63 23.17
N SER A 310 -19.55 -4.23 24.10
CA SER A 310 -21.00 -4.01 24.21
C SER A 310 -21.33 -2.74 25.01
N SER A 311 -20.36 -2.15 25.72
CA SER A 311 -20.57 -0.93 26.50
C SER A 311 -20.81 0.28 25.61
N VAL A 312 -21.96 0.93 25.80
CA VAL A 312 -22.32 2.19 25.13
C VAL A 312 -21.48 3.35 25.66
N GLU A 313 -21.31 3.42 26.98
CA GLU A 313 -20.52 4.44 27.67
C GLU A 313 -19.05 4.41 27.20
N THR A 314 -18.47 3.22 27.11
CA THR A 314 -17.09 3.05 26.63
C THR A 314 -16.94 3.51 25.18
N SER A 315 -17.91 3.21 24.31
CA SER A 315 -17.89 3.72 22.93
C SER A 315 -18.01 5.23 22.85
N ALA A 316 -18.84 5.85 23.68
CA ALA A 316 -18.98 7.31 23.73
C ALA A 316 -17.70 7.99 24.22
N LEU A 317 -17.05 7.45 25.26
CA LEU A 317 -15.78 7.96 25.77
C LEU A 317 -14.66 7.85 24.72
N ILE A 318 -14.55 6.72 24.03
CA ILE A 318 -13.58 6.56 22.95
C ILE A 318 -13.88 7.52 21.79
N ALA A 319 -15.16 7.71 21.43
CA ALA A 319 -15.54 8.67 20.41
C ALA A 319 -15.09 10.10 20.76
N GLN A 320 -15.27 10.54 22.02
CA GLN A 320 -14.78 11.84 22.46
C GLN A 320 -13.26 11.97 22.31
N ARG A 321 -12.51 10.93 22.71
CA ARG A 321 -11.04 10.93 22.57
C ARG A 321 -10.59 10.94 21.10
N VAL A 322 -11.35 10.29 20.21
CA VAL A 322 -11.13 10.37 18.76
C VAL A 322 -11.39 11.79 18.24
N LEU A 323 -12.46 12.46 18.70
CA LEU A 323 -12.73 13.86 18.34
C LEU A 323 -11.56 14.76 18.76
N ASP A 324 -11.10 14.64 20.00
CA ASP A 324 -9.97 15.43 20.53
C ASP A 324 -8.67 15.16 19.75
N PHE A 325 -8.46 13.91 19.32
CA PHE A 325 -7.32 13.55 18.47
C PHE A 325 -7.42 14.20 17.09
N LEU A 326 -8.60 14.18 16.46
CA LEU A 326 -8.82 14.72 15.12
C LEU A 326 -8.68 16.25 15.04
N GLU A 327 -8.93 16.96 16.15
CA GLU A 327 -8.61 18.39 16.28
C GLU A 327 -7.11 18.65 16.18
N ARG A 328 -6.28 17.74 16.70
CA ARG A 328 -4.82 17.87 16.79
C ARG A 328 -4.10 17.24 15.58
N ASP A 329 -4.75 16.30 14.89
CA ASP A 329 -4.26 15.65 13.68
C ASP A 329 -5.17 15.96 12.47
N PRO A 330 -5.01 17.13 11.83
CA PRO A 330 -5.87 17.55 10.73
C PRO A 330 -5.68 16.72 9.44
N VAL A 331 -4.62 15.92 9.34
CA VAL A 331 -4.30 15.12 8.15
C VAL A 331 -4.84 13.69 8.22
N ALA A 332 -5.35 13.26 9.38
CA ALA A 332 -5.92 11.92 9.54
C ALA A 332 -7.23 11.79 8.74
N GLU A 333 -7.24 10.88 7.76
CA GLU A 333 -8.40 10.49 6.97
C GLU A 333 -9.11 9.26 7.53
N THR A 334 -8.37 8.46 8.30
CA THR A 334 -8.86 7.27 8.97
C THR A 334 -8.26 7.25 10.37
N VAL A 335 -9.08 6.93 11.36
CA VAL A 335 -8.66 6.74 12.75
C VAL A 335 -9.13 5.38 13.23
N GLY A 336 -8.18 4.51 13.58
CA GLY A 336 -8.48 3.17 14.02
C GLY A 336 -9.04 3.13 15.44
N VAL A 337 -10.13 2.38 15.58
CA VAL A 337 -10.57 1.78 16.84
C VAL A 337 -10.36 0.27 16.78
N ASP A 338 -9.24 -0.13 16.20
CA ASP A 338 -8.85 -1.53 16.07
C ASP A 338 -8.71 -2.20 17.44
N LEU A 339 -9.31 -3.37 17.63
CA LEU A 339 -9.17 -4.14 18.87
C LEU A 339 -7.70 -4.37 19.23
N ASN A 340 -7.40 -4.58 20.51
CA ASN A 340 -6.08 -5.05 20.92
C ASN A 340 -5.74 -6.39 20.25
N ASP A 341 -4.46 -6.67 20.10
CA ASP A 341 -4.00 -7.96 19.54
C ASP A 341 -4.36 -9.11 20.48
N GLY A 342 -4.51 -10.31 19.92
CA GLY A 342 -4.85 -11.52 20.65
C GLY A 342 -6.35 -11.77 20.84
N TYR A 343 -6.70 -12.45 21.94
CA TYR A 343 -8.01 -13.07 22.16
C TYR A 343 -8.64 -12.66 23.50
N GLY A 344 -9.80 -13.26 23.80
CA GLY A 344 -10.46 -13.17 25.10
C GLY A 344 -11.39 -11.98 25.19
N PHE A 345 -12.59 -12.13 24.62
CA PHE A 345 -13.66 -11.15 24.64
C PHE A 345 -14.47 -11.24 25.93
N SER A 346 -15.25 -10.19 26.23
CA SER A 346 -16.08 -10.17 27.43
C SER A 346 -17.14 -11.28 27.41
N LEU A 347 -17.28 -12.00 28.51
CA LEU A 347 -18.25 -13.08 28.73
C LEU A 347 -19.47 -12.65 29.54
N ASP A 348 -19.65 -11.34 29.76
CA ASP A 348 -20.86 -10.84 30.39
C ASP A 348 -22.11 -11.13 29.54
N ARG A 349 -23.28 -11.08 30.20
CA ARG A 349 -24.56 -11.46 29.59
C ARG A 349 -24.86 -10.64 28.32
N GLN A 350 -24.55 -9.35 28.33
CA GLN A 350 -24.81 -8.47 27.19
C GLN A 350 -23.92 -8.85 26.00
N SER A 351 -22.61 -9.00 26.23
CA SER A 351 -21.65 -9.40 25.21
C SER A 351 -22.03 -10.74 24.60
N ARG A 352 -22.43 -11.71 25.41
CA ARG A 352 -22.83 -13.05 24.93
C ARG A 352 -24.07 -13.04 24.03
N GLN A 353 -24.95 -12.04 24.13
CA GLN A 353 -26.12 -11.91 23.24
C GLN A 353 -25.74 -11.41 21.84
N GLU A 354 -24.62 -10.71 21.72
CA GLU A 354 -24.08 -10.21 20.45
C GLU A 354 -23.20 -11.25 19.76
N TRP A 355 -22.99 -12.43 20.35
CA TRP A 355 -22.24 -13.49 19.69
C TRP A 355 -23.15 -14.31 18.79
N PHE A 356 -22.61 -14.73 17.66
CA PHE A 356 -23.19 -15.79 16.84
C PHE A 356 -22.17 -16.89 16.64
N TYR A 357 -22.55 -17.93 15.90
CA TYR A 357 -21.71 -19.11 15.71
C TYR A 357 -21.60 -19.41 14.23
N ASP A 358 -20.39 -19.71 13.77
CA ASP A 358 -20.20 -20.20 12.41
C ASP A 358 -20.67 -21.65 12.26
N GLU A 359 -20.59 -22.18 11.04
CA GLU A 359 -20.98 -23.56 10.70
C GLU A 359 -20.24 -24.63 11.51
N ARG A 360 -19.10 -24.29 12.13
CA ARG A 360 -18.27 -25.18 12.95
C ARG A 360 -18.52 -25.00 14.44
N GLY A 361 -19.50 -24.17 14.82
CA GLY A 361 -19.80 -23.84 16.21
C GLY A 361 -18.76 -22.92 16.86
N MET A 362 -17.91 -22.25 16.09
CA MET A 362 -16.97 -21.27 16.63
C MET A 362 -17.71 -19.97 16.94
N PRO A 363 -17.49 -19.36 18.12
CA PRO A 363 -18.12 -18.09 18.44
C PRO A 363 -17.54 -16.97 17.58
N ILE A 364 -18.43 -16.11 17.11
CA ILE A 364 -18.16 -14.94 16.30
C ILE A 364 -18.70 -13.72 17.05
N VAL A 365 -17.83 -12.76 17.33
CA VAL A 365 -18.06 -11.55 18.13
C VAL A 365 -18.18 -10.30 17.27
N SER A 366 -18.37 -10.45 15.96
CA SER A 366 -18.44 -9.35 15.00
C SER A 366 -19.50 -8.32 15.37
N ASP A 367 -20.69 -8.73 15.85
CA ASP A 367 -21.73 -7.77 16.20
C ASP A 367 -21.29 -6.87 17.36
N SER A 368 -20.59 -7.40 18.38
CA SER A 368 -20.03 -6.60 19.46
C SER A 368 -19.00 -5.60 18.94
N VAL A 369 -18.06 -6.08 18.15
CA VAL A 369 -16.92 -5.30 17.65
C VAL A 369 -17.34 -4.19 16.70
N PHE A 370 -18.14 -4.55 15.69
CA PHE A 370 -18.58 -3.60 14.69
C PHE A 370 -19.75 -2.76 15.20
N GLY A 371 -20.49 -3.22 16.21
CA GLY A 371 -21.51 -2.43 16.90
C GLY A 371 -20.87 -1.31 17.71
N PHE A 372 -19.79 -1.62 18.44
CA PHE A 372 -18.93 -0.63 19.07
C PHE A 372 -18.41 0.39 18.06
N THR A 373 -17.87 -0.10 16.94
CA THR A 373 -17.29 0.73 15.89
C THR A 373 -18.34 1.65 15.25
N ASN A 374 -19.56 1.15 14.99
CA ASN A 374 -20.69 1.93 14.49
C ASN A 374 -21.05 3.08 15.46
N ARG A 375 -21.15 2.81 16.77
CA ARG A 375 -21.46 3.83 17.77
C ARG A 375 -20.40 4.94 17.81
N VAL A 376 -19.11 4.57 17.70
CA VAL A 376 -18.03 5.55 17.60
C VAL A 376 -18.16 6.38 16.32
N ALA A 377 -18.41 5.73 15.17
CA ALA A 377 -18.54 6.40 13.89
C ALA A 377 -19.75 7.35 13.83
N GLU A 378 -20.86 6.99 14.46
CA GLU A 378 -22.05 7.84 14.55
C GLU A 378 -21.75 9.16 15.28
N ILE A 379 -21.01 9.11 16.39
CA ILE A 379 -20.64 10.31 17.16
C ILE A 379 -19.61 11.14 16.39
N VAL A 380 -18.57 10.51 15.86
CA VAL A 380 -17.45 11.23 15.21
C VAL A 380 -17.90 11.90 13.91
N SER A 381 -18.72 11.23 13.11
CA SER A 381 -19.16 11.74 11.80
C SER A 381 -19.98 13.02 11.88
N ARG A 382 -20.63 13.31 13.02
CA ARG A 382 -21.37 14.57 13.25
C ARG A 382 -20.46 15.80 13.16
N ARG A 383 -19.17 15.64 13.47
CA ARG A 383 -18.17 16.73 13.42
C ARG A 383 -17.13 16.53 12.33
N PHE A 384 -16.78 15.28 12.02
CA PHE A 384 -15.80 14.91 11.00
C PHE A 384 -16.41 13.91 10.00
N PRO A 385 -17.34 14.37 9.14
CA PRO A 385 -18.07 13.49 8.23
C PRO A 385 -17.20 12.83 7.15
N ASP A 386 -16.01 13.37 6.88
CA ASP A 386 -15.08 12.82 5.88
C ASP A 386 -14.06 11.82 6.48
N VAL A 387 -14.09 11.59 7.80
CA VAL A 387 -13.14 10.68 8.47
C VAL A 387 -13.73 9.28 8.60
N ALA A 388 -12.96 8.28 8.18
CA ALA A 388 -13.31 6.88 8.41
C ALA A 388 -12.87 6.41 9.81
N ILE A 389 -13.76 5.73 10.53
CA ILE A 389 -13.42 4.97 11.73
C ILE A 389 -13.01 3.57 11.30
N GLY A 390 -11.72 3.28 11.45
CA GLY A 390 -11.14 2.04 10.98
C GLY A 390 -11.26 0.90 11.99
N GLN A 391 -11.55 -0.30 11.52
CA GLN A 391 -11.55 -1.53 12.32
C GLN A 391 -10.92 -2.69 11.53
N LEU A 392 -10.25 -3.60 12.23
CA LEU A 392 -9.72 -4.83 11.66
C LEU A 392 -10.80 -5.91 11.61
N ALA A 393 -10.92 -6.57 10.46
CA ALA A 393 -11.44 -7.93 10.38
C ALA A 393 -10.22 -8.86 10.43
N TYR A 394 -9.83 -9.27 11.65
CA TYR A 394 -8.53 -9.90 11.90
C TYR A 394 -8.60 -11.37 12.27
N THR A 395 -9.05 -11.72 13.48
CA THR A 395 -9.04 -13.14 13.92
C THR A 395 -10.34 -13.84 13.54
N ARG A 396 -10.35 -15.18 13.55
CA ARG A 396 -11.55 -16.01 13.28
C ARG A 396 -12.80 -15.56 14.04
N TYR A 397 -12.64 -14.98 15.23
CA TYR A 397 -13.76 -14.50 16.05
C TYR A 397 -14.44 -13.25 15.49
N TYR A 398 -13.80 -12.44 14.66
CA TYR A 398 -14.39 -11.18 14.15
C TYR A 398 -13.94 -10.87 12.72
N HIS A 399 -13.69 -11.93 11.95
CA HIS A 399 -13.32 -11.85 10.54
C HIS A 399 -14.56 -11.84 9.63
N GLN A 400 -15.67 -12.40 10.09
CA GLN A 400 -16.97 -12.38 9.40
C GLN A 400 -17.67 -11.03 9.61
N PRO A 401 -18.48 -10.56 8.65
CA PRO A 401 -19.24 -9.33 8.82
C PRO A 401 -20.28 -9.41 9.94
N PRO A 402 -20.65 -8.27 10.56
CA PRO A 402 -21.76 -8.23 11.49
C PRO A 402 -23.10 -8.50 10.79
N ARG A 403 -24.11 -8.86 11.56
CA ARG A 403 -25.48 -9.16 11.08
C ARG A 403 -26.33 -7.91 10.84
N PHE A 404 -25.76 -6.72 11.00
CA PHE A 404 -26.42 -5.42 10.82
C PHE A 404 -25.65 -4.52 9.84
N PRO A 405 -26.29 -3.47 9.30
CA PRO A 405 -25.62 -2.51 8.42
C PRO A 405 -24.48 -1.74 9.10
N LEU A 406 -23.38 -1.50 8.39
CA LEU A 406 -22.29 -0.65 8.87
C LEU A 406 -22.66 0.83 8.71
N HIS A 407 -22.20 1.66 9.65
CA HIS A 407 -22.26 3.11 9.47
C HIS A 407 -21.39 3.52 8.26
N PRO A 408 -21.79 4.49 7.41
CA PRO A 408 -21.06 4.83 6.18
C PRO A 408 -19.59 5.23 6.37
N ASN A 409 -19.26 5.76 7.55
CA ASN A 409 -17.89 6.13 7.95
C ASN A 409 -17.08 4.96 8.53
N VAL A 410 -17.58 3.73 8.58
CA VAL A 410 -16.78 2.59 9.05
C VAL A 410 -15.95 2.04 7.89
N GLY A 411 -14.63 2.03 8.10
CA GLY A 411 -13.66 1.44 7.18
C GLY A 411 -13.13 0.12 7.74
N ILE A 412 -13.00 -0.89 6.87
CA ILE A 412 -12.59 -2.24 7.24
C ILE A 412 -11.22 -2.53 6.67
N ARG A 413 -10.33 -3.04 7.52
CA ARG A 413 -9.06 -3.63 7.12
C ARG A 413 -9.18 -5.14 7.26
N PHE A 414 -9.34 -5.82 6.13
CA PHE A 414 -9.53 -7.27 6.11
C PHE A 414 -8.19 -7.97 6.00
N THR A 415 -7.85 -8.78 7.00
CA THR A 415 -6.53 -9.41 7.05
C THR A 415 -6.52 -10.77 6.35
N LEU A 416 -5.45 -11.03 5.60
CA LEU A 416 -5.25 -12.27 4.84
C LEU A 416 -4.30 -13.24 5.54
N TYR A 417 -4.33 -13.28 6.87
CA TYR A 417 -3.44 -14.12 7.67
C TYR A 417 -3.66 -15.63 7.49
N ARG A 418 -4.82 -16.05 6.94
CA ARG A 418 -5.14 -17.45 6.61
C ARG A 418 -4.94 -17.79 5.13
N GLY A 419 -4.37 -16.85 4.37
CA GLY A 419 -4.14 -17.00 2.94
C GLY A 419 -3.07 -18.01 2.62
N SER A 420 -3.29 -18.76 1.54
CA SER A 420 -2.25 -19.63 0.99
C SER A 420 -0.97 -18.84 0.68
N GLN A 421 0.16 -19.49 0.95
CA GLN A 421 1.51 -18.96 0.68
C GLN A 421 2.11 -19.57 -0.60
N THR A 422 1.36 -20.44 -1.30
CA THR A 422 1.86 -21.22 -2.45
C THR A 422 1.04 -21.01 -3.72
N HIS A 423 -0.16 -20.44 -3.62
CA HIS A 423 -1.01 -20.10 -4.75
C HIS A 423 -1.85 -18.85 -4.44
N PRO A 424 -2.35 -18.13 -5.46
CA PRO A 424 -3.15 -16.94 -5.22
C PRO A 424 -4.39 -17.27 -4.37
N MET A 425 -4.74 -16.39 -3.43
CA MET A 425 -5.93 -16.54 -2.59
C MET A 425 -7.20 -16.51 -3.44
N CYS A 426 -7.22 -15.68 -4.49
CA CYS A 426 -8.35 -15.55 -5.41
C CYS A 426 -8.69 -16.84 -6.17
N GLU A 427 -7.79 -17.84 -6.22
CA GLU A 427 -8.08 -19.13 -6.85
C GLU A 427 -8.91 -20.07 -5.96
N ALA A 428 -9.00 -19.84 -4.65
CA ALA A 428 -9.76 -20.67 -3.71
C ALA A 428 -9.47 -22.18 -3.74
N ARG A 429 -8.22 -22.59 -3.98
CA ARG A 429 -7.88 -24.01 -4.12
C ARG A 429 -8.03 -24.82 -2.82
N ASN A 430 -8.08 -24.14 -1.68
CA ASN A 430 -8.29 -24.75 -0.37
C ASN A 430 -9.45 -24.08 0.35
N GLU A 431 -9.96 -24.74 1.38
CA GLU A 431 -11.13 -24.28 2.13
C GLU A 431 -10.92 -22.94 2.82
N SER A 432 -9.70 -22.66 3.30
CA SER A 432 -9.36 -21.40 3.97
C SER A 432 -9.49 -20.21 3.02
N ASP A 433 -8.90 -20.30 1.82
CA ASP A 433 -9.01 -19.26 0.80
C ASP A 433 -10.43 -19.14 0.26
N ALA A 434 -11.12 -20.27 0.07
CA ALA A 434 -12.53 -20.26 -0.33
C ALA A 434 -13.41 -19.53 0.69
N GLN A 435 -13.16 -19.74 1.99
CA GLN A 435 -13.87 -19.06 3.07
C GLN A 435 -13.55 -17.56 3.09
N MET A 436 -12.27 -17.17 3.02
CA MET A 436 -11.89 -15.76 3.01
C MET A 436 -12.45 -15.00 1.80
N ARG A 437 -12.52 -15.64 0.62
CA ARG A 437 -13.17 -15.02 -0.54
C ARG A 437 -14.67 -14.79 -0.31
N ARG A 438 -15.37 -15.75 0.28
CA ARG A 438 -16.79 -15.58 0.65
C ARG A 438 -16.94 -14.44 1.65
N GLU A 439 -16.13 -14.42 2.71
CA GLU A 439 -16.14 -13.36 3.73
C GLU A 439 -15.87 -11.98 3.13
N LEU A 440 -14.87 -11.84 2.24
CA LEU A 440 -14.61 -10.60 1.51
C LEU A 440 -15.78 -10.16 0.64
N GLN A 441 -16.45 -11.11 -0.03
CA GLN A 441 -17.65 -10.82 -0.82
C GLN A 441 -18.79 -10.34 0.07
N GLU A 442 -18.99 -10.93 1.25
CA GLU A 442 -20.00 -10.49 2.21
C GLU A 442 -19.67 -9.10 2.77
N TRP A 443 -18.41 -8.83 3.14
CA TRP A 443 -17.96 -7.50 3.56
C TRP A 443 -18.19 -6.45 2.48
N ARG A 444 -17.93 -6.79 1.21
CA ARG A 444 -18.11 -5.87 0.08
C ARG A 444 -19.56 -5.46 -0.11
N LYS A 445 -20.53 -6.27 0.32
CA LYS A 445 -21.96 -5.91 0.32
C LYS A 445 -22.28 -4.82 1.35
N LEU A 446 -21.51 -4.73 2.43
CA LEU A 446 -21.76 -3.79 3.54
C LEU A 446 -21.03 -2.45 3.38
N THR A 447 -19.87 -2.41 2.72
CA THR A 447 -19.08 -1.18 2.59
C THR A 447 -18.20 -1.17 1.34
N ASP A 448 -17.90 0.03 0.85
CA ASP A 448 -16.90 0.31 -0.17
C ASP A 448 -15.51 0.64 0.43
N LYS A 449 -15.45 0.95 1.73
CA LYS A 449 -14.21 1.26 2.48
C LYS A 449 -13.52 0.00 2.97
N LEU A 450 -13.25 -0.93 2.04
CA LEU A 450 -12.64 -2.22 2.32
C LEU A 450 -11.20 -2.22 1.81
N LEU A 451 -10.24 -2.21 2.74
CA LEU A 451 -8.81 -2.28 2.48
C LEU A 451 -8.29 -3.68 2.77
N ILE A 452 -7.57 -4.28 1.82
CA ILE A 452 -6.91 -5.57 2.04
C ILE A 452 -5.65 -5.37 2.88
N TYR A 453 -5.43 -6.24 3.87
CA TYR A 453 -4.23 -6.29 4.69
C TYR A 453 -3.52 -7.64 4.52
N GLU A 454 -2.44 -7.63 3.73
CA GLU A 454 -1.61 -8.76 3.37
C GLU A 454 -0.38 -8.92 4.25
N TYR A 455 0.15 -10.14 4.25
CA TYR A 455 1.37 -10.53 4.94
C TYR A 455 2.35 -11.14 3.93
N LEU A 456 2.84 -10.33 2.98
CA LEU A 456 3.78 -10.79 1.93
C LEU A 456 5.20 -11.06 2.44
N THR A 457 5.49 -10.78 3.71
CA THR A 457 6.71 -11.25 4.38
C THR A 457 6.40 -12.52 5.16
N GLY A 458 7.16 -13.58 4.94
CA GLY A 458 6.97 -14.86 5.63
C GLY A 458 7.12 -14.73 7.15
N TYR A 459 6.00 -14.59 7.86
CA TYR A 459 5.94 -14.69 9.31
C TYR A 459 5.84 -16.15 9.78
N TRP A 460 5.39 -17.05 8.89
CA TRP A 460 4.93 -18.40 9.28
C TRP A 460 5.60 -19.55 8.49
N GLY A 461 6.60 -19.26 7.64
CA GLY A 461 7.32 -20.26 6.85
C GLY A 461 7.99 -19.66 5.61
N GLN A 462 9.04 -20.34 5.10
CA GLN A 462 9.86 -19.88 3.97
C GLN A 462 8.99 -19.63 2.72
N MET A 463 8.79 -18.37 2.34
CA MET A 463 8.19 -18.04 1.05
C MET A 463 9.15 -18.45 -0.07
N MET A 464 8.69 -19.31 -0.96
CA MET A 464 9.41 -19.69 -2.17
C MET A 464 9.25 -18.57 -3.21
N PHE A 465 10.39 -18.02 -3.65
CA PHE A 465 10.51 -16.81 -4.47
C PHE A 465 9.75 -16.84 -5.82
N ALA A 466 9.46 -18.01 -6.39
CA ALA A 466 8.90 -18.11 -7.74
C ALA A 466 7.36 -17.99 -7.80
N SER A 467 6.62 -18.47 -6.80
CA SER A 467 5.15 -18.38 -6.79
C SER A 467 4.66 -16.97 -6.42
N GLY A 468 5.44 -16.21 -5.66
CA GLY A 468 5.00 -14.92 -5.08
C GLY A 468 4.62 -13.84 -6.10
N VAL A 469 5.34 -13.72 -7.23
CA VAL A 469 5.02 -12.72 -8.26
C VAL A 469 3.65 -12.98 -8.88
N ARG A 470 3.36 -14.23 -9.24
CA ARG A 470 2.07 -14.62 -9.80
C ARG A 470 0.95 -14.45 -8.77
N MET A 471 1.20 -14.86 -7.53
CA MET A 471 0.24 -14.69 -6.43
C MET A 471 -0.19 -13.24 -6.28
N ILE A 472 0.79 -12.35 -6.12
CA ILE A 472 0.56 -10.91 -6.01
C ILE A 472 -0.21 -10.39 -7.22
N ALA A 473 0.17 -10.80 -8.43
CA ALA A 473 -0.47 -10.30 -9.65
C ALA A 473 -1.92 -10.75 -9.81
N ASP A 474 -2.21 -12.03 -9.55
CA ASP A 474 -3.56 -12.57 -9.70
C ASP A 474 -4.48 -12.05 -8.59
N ASP A 475 -3.98 -11.94 -7.35
CA ASP A 475 -4.75 -11.42 -6.23
C ASP A 475 -5.04 -9.91 -6.38
N ILE A 476 -4.07 -9.08 -6.76
CA ILE A 476 -4.30 -7.64 -7.01
C ILE A 476 -5.30 -7.41 -8.16
N ARG A 477 -5.21 -8.19 -9.25
CA ARG A 477 -6.21 -8.11 -10.34
C ARG A 477 -7.60 -8.45 -9.82
N TRP A 478 -7.70 -9.44 -8.95
CA TRP A 478 -8.97 -9.81 -8.33
C TRP A 478 -9.47 -8.71 -7.38
N TYR A 479 -8.62 -8.10 -6.56
CA TYR A 479 -8.98 -6.96 -5.70
C TYR A 479 -9.56 -5.80 -6.49
N ARG A 480 -8.94 -5.48 -7.64
CA ARG A 480 -9.44 -4.45 -8.55
C ARG A 480 -10.81 -4.83 -9.12
N LYS A 481 -10.99 -6.09 -9.56
CA LYS A 481 -12.27 -6.60 -10.07
C LYS A 481 -13.39 -6.52 -9.02
N MET A 482 -13.05 -6.75 -7.75
CA MET A 482 -13.99 -6.68 -6.62
C MET A 482 -14.27 -5.23 -6.17
N GLY A 483 -13.53 -4.26 -6.67
CA GLY A 483 -13.69 -2.85 -6.33
C GLY A 483 -13.36 -2.57 -4.86
N PHE A 484 -12.29 -3.19 -4.34
CA PHE A 484 -11.75 -2.86 -3.02
C PHE A 484 -11.05 -1.50 -3.05
N GLU A 485 -11.06 -0.79 -1.93
CA GLU A 485 -10.53 0.57 -1.81
C GLU A 485 -9.01 0.63 -2.03
N GLY A 486 -8.33 -0.47 -1.68
CA GLY A 486 -6.90 -0.61 -1.82
C GLY A 486 -6.35 -1.86 -1.15
N ALA A 487 -5.03 -1.91 -1.09
CA ALA A 487 -4.31 -2.95 -0.39
C ALA A 487 -3.13 -2.36 0.40
N MET A 488 -2.79 -3.09 1.45
CA MET A 488 -1.60 -2.87 2.25
C MET A 488 -0.90 -4.19 2.52
N THR A 489 0.42 -4.19 2.52
CA THR A 489 1.20 -5.33 3.01
C THR A 489 2.01 -4.94 4.22
N GLU A 490 2.11 -5.86 5.17
CA GLU A 490 3.13 -5.82 6.21
C GLU A 490 4.51 -6.10 5.62
N TYR A 491 5.51 -5.37 6.08
CA TYR A 491 6.90 -5.53 5.70
C TYR A 491 7.82 -5.19 6.87
N GLU A 492 8.69 -6.13 7.21
CA GLU A 492 9.81 -5.88 8.13
C GLU A 492 11.09 -5.67 7.30
N PRO A 493 11.65 -4.44 7.29
CA PRO A 493 12.90 -4.15 6.61
C PRO A 493 14.01 -5.14 6.99
N GLY A 494 14.65 -5.72 5.98
CA GLY A 494 15.71 -6.71 6.13
C GLY A 494 15.26 -8.16 5.98
N LYS A 495 13.95 -8.45 5.96
CA LYS A 495 13.45 -9.79 5.64
C LYS A 495 13.50 -10.11 4.14
N PRO A 496 13.59 -11.41 3.75
CA PRO A 496 13.38 -11.85 2.36
C PRO A 496 12.03 -11.38 1.82
N ALA A 497 11.83 -11.38 0.50
CA ALA A 497 10.66 -10.84 -0.24
C ALA A 497 10.73 -9.35 -0.67
N ARG A 498 11.84 -8.65 -0.42
CA ARG A 498 11.97 -7.23 -0.77
C ARG A 498 11.77 -6.93 -2.27
N GLU A 499 12.18 -7.84 -3.15
CA GLU A 499 12.00 -7.73 -4.60
C GLU A 499 10.53 -7.86 -5.04
N MET A 500 9.70 -8.54 -4.23
CA MET A 500 8.26 -8.65 -4.48
C MET A 500 7.53 -7.35 -4.18
N LEU A 501 8.09 -6.48 -3.32
CA LEU A 501 7.52 -5.17 -3.03
C LEU A 501 7.43 -4.29 -4.28
N TYR A 502 8.38 -4.41 -5.22
CA TYR A 502 8.30 -3.68 -6.48
C TYR A 502 7.09 -4.12 -7.30
N VAL A 503 6.93 -5.43 -7.52
CA VAL A 503 5.78 -5.98 -8.23
C VAL A 503 4.48 -5.55 -7.57
N TYR A 504 4.42 -5.66 -6.24
CA TYR A 504 3.29 -5.24 -5.43
C TYR A 504 2.93 -3.76 -5.69
N ALA A 505 3.87 -2.84 -5.47
CA ALA A 505 3.63 -1.41 -5.63
C ALA A 505 3.29 -1.02 -7.07
N ARG A 506 3.84 -1.73 -8.07
CA ARG A 506 3.57 -1.44 -9.49
C ARG A 506 2.21 -1.90 -9.99
N LEU A 507 1.57 -2.83 -9.29
CA LEU A 507 0.26 -3.37 -9.66
C LEU A 507 -0.90 -2.70 -8.93
N LEU A 508 -0.63 -1.94 -7.86
CA LEU A 508 -1.59 -1.07 -7.18
C LEU A 508 -1.79 0.25 -7.95
#